data_AF-A0A7X1XTS1-F1
#
_entry.id   AF-A0A7X1XTS1-F1
#
_cell.length_a   1.000
_cell.length_b   1.000
_cell.length_c   1.000
_cell.angle_alpha   90.00
_cell.angle_beta   90.00
_cell.angle_gamma   90.00
#
_symmetry.space_group_name_H-M   'P 1'
#
loop_
_entity.id
_entity.type
_entity.pdbx_description
1 polymer ?
#
loop_
_entity_poly.entity_id
_entity_poly.type
_entity_poly.pdbx_seq_one_letter_code
_entity_poly.pdbx_strand_id
1 'polypeptide(L)' 'WETTKDLVRNAGQITGPELLSQLEALTGSTGAGKRLLVRLRHSSQVKVVSGVDSPLYSWIE' A
#
# COMPACT_ATOMS: atom_id res chain seq x y z
N TRP A 1 1.54 -7.10 -8.85
CA TRP A 1 1.81 -5.65 -8.87
C TRP A 1 0.57 -4.87 -9.30
N GLU A 2 -0.05 -5.18 -10.44
CA GLU A 2 -1.33 -4.58 -10.84
C GLU A 2 -2.39 -4.68 -9.73
N THR A 3 -2.65 -5.88 -9.22
CA THR A 3 -3.60 -6.13 -8.11
C THR A 3 -3.30 -5.32 -6.84
N THR A 4 -2.02 -5.04 -6.57
CA THR A 4 -1.59 -4.22 -5.44
C THR A 4 -1.95 -2.75 -5.63
N LYS A 5 -1.79 -2.25 -6.86
CA LYS A 5 -2.20 -0.89 -7.24
C LYS A 5 -3.72 -0.77 -7.20
N ASP A 6 -4.44 -1.77 -7.73
CA ASP A 6 -5.92 -1.81 -7.66
C ASP A 6 -6.42 -1.81 -6.23
N LEU A 7 -5.72 -2.48 -5.30
CA LEU A 7 -6.06 -2.44 -3.88
C LEU A 7 -6.04 -1.03 -3.31
N VAL A 8 -4.96 -0.29 -3.54
CA VAL A 8 -4.82 1.11 -3.07
C VAL A 8 -5.81 2.02 -3.81
N ARG A 9 -6.00 1.80 -5.12
CA ARG A 9 -6.95 2.56 -5.95
C ARG A 9 -8.40 2.37 -5.48
N ASN A 10 -8.82 1.13 -5.25
CA ASN A 10 -10.17 0.81 -4.79
C ASN A 10 -10.42 1.28 -3.36
N ALA A 11 -9.39 1.23 -2.50
CA ALA A 11 -9.49 1.80 -1.15
C ALA A 11 -9.52 3.34 -1.18
N GLY A 12 -8.95 3.97 -2.21
CA GLY A 12 -8.74 5.41 -2.33
C GLY A 12 -7.65 5.92 -1.38
N GLN A 13 -7.80 5.65 -0.09
CA GLN A 13 -6.83 5.91 0.97
C GLN A 13 -6.78 4.74 1.95
N ILE A 14 -5.58 4.38 2.40
CA ILE A 14 -5.38 3.27 3.32
C ILE A 14 -4.16 3.51 4.21
N THR A 15 -4.20 3.09 5.46
CA THR A 15 -3.06 3.20 6.37
C THR A 15 -2.00 2.15 6.05
N GLY A 16 -0.74 2.43 6.35
CA GLY A 16 0.37 1.49 6.13
C GLY A 16 0.17 0.12 6.78
N PRO A 17 -0.27 0.04 8.05
CA PRO A 17 -0.57 -1.25 8.69
C PRO A 17 -1.70 -2.02 7.99
N GLU A 18 -2.82 -1.37 7.67
CA GLU A 18 -3.95 -2.00 6.99
C GLU A 18 -3.57 -2.49 5.58
N LEU A 19 -2.81 -1.67 4.86
CA LEU A 19 -2.29 -2.02 3.54
C LEU A 19 -1.34 -3.20 3.62
N LEU A 20 -0.44 -3.23 4.62
CA LEU A 20 0.46 -4.35 4.81
C LEU A 20 -0.33 -5.64 5.03
N SER A 21 -1.29 -5.66 5.95
CA SER A 21 -2.12 -6.85 6.19
C SER A 21 -2.83 -7.36 4.93
N GLN A 22 -3.36 -6.47 4.09
CA GLN A 22 -3.99 -6.86 2.82
C GLN A 22 -2.97 -7.41 1.81
N LEU A 23 -1.78 -6.82 1.74
CA LEU A 23 -0.71 -7.33 0.88
C LEU A 23 -0.18 -8.68 1.33
N GLU A 24 -0.11 -8.92 2.64
CA GLU A 24 0.27 -10.21 3.22
C GLU A 24 -0.77 -11.28 2.91
N ALA A 25 -2.06 -10.96 3.07
CA ALA A 25 -3.16 -11.85 2.71
C ALA A 25 -3.18 -12.17 1.21
N LEU A 26 -2.90 -11.17 0.35
CA LEU A 26 -2.86 -11.34 -1.10
C LEU A 26 -1.68 -12.20 -1.56
N THR A 27 -0.51 -12.02 -0.94
CA THR A 27 0.72 -12.71 -1.35
C THR A 27 0.97 -14.02 -0.60
N GLY A 28 0.24 -14.28 0.48
CA GLY A 28 0.48 -15.40 1.39
C GLY A 28 1.83 -15.32 2.11
N SER A 29 2.51 -14.17 2.08
CA SER A 29 3.85 -14.02 2.64
C SER A 29 4.13 -12.59 3.13
N THR A 30 4.43 -12.46 4.42
CA THR A 30 4.92 -11.22 5.04
C THR A 30 6.10 -10.59 4.29
N GLY A 31 7.03 -11.41 3.80
CA GLY A 31 8.18 -10.92 3.04
C GLY A 31 7.77 -10.29 1.70
N ALA A 32 6.80 -10.88 1.00
CA ALA A 32 6.30 -10.36 -0.26
C ALA A 32 5.44 -9.09 -0.05
N GLY A 33 4.60 -9.08 0.98
CA GLY A 33 3.80 -7.91 1.35
C GLY A 33 4.64 -6.67 1.64
N LYS A 34 5.69 -6.80 2.48
CA LYS A 34 6.61 -5.69 2.77
C LYS A 34 7.31 -5.15 1.52
N ARG A 35 7.76 -6.02 0.61
CA ARG A 35 8.40 -5.59 -0.65
C ARG A 35 7.44 -4.77 -1.52
N LEU A 36 6.19 -5.18 -1.61
CA LEU A 36 5.16 -4.45 -2.34
C LEU A 36 4.85 -3.10 -1.70
N LEU A 37 4.76 -3.04 -0.37
CA LEU A 37 4.52 -1.80 0.37
C LEU A 37 5.64 -0.78 0.15
N VAL A 38 6.90 -1.22 0.24
CA VAL A 38 8.07 -0.38 -0.08
C VAL A 38 8.00 0.08 -1.54
N ARG A 39 7.65 -0.81 -2.47
CA ARG A 39 7.53 -0.46 -3.89
C ARG A 39 6.42 0.56 -4.15
N LEU A 40 5.29 0.48 -3.45
CA LEU A 40 4.20 1.48 -3.54
C LEU A 40 4.66 2.87 -3.10
N ARG A 41 5.48 2.96 -2.05
CA ARG A 41 6.05 4.25 -1.60
C ARG A 41 6.92 4.93 -2.66
N HIS A 42 7.53 4.16 -3.56
CA HIS A 42 8.31 4.68 -4.68
C HIS A 42 7.51 4.82 -5.98
N SER A 43 6.22 4.45 -5.98
CA SER A 43 5.35 4.55 -7.16
C SER A 43 4.85 5.99 -7.31
N SER A 44 4.95 6.55 -8.51
CA SER A 44 4.41 7.87 -8.83
C SER A 44 2.88 7.94 -8.78
N GLN A 45 2.20 6.79 -8.74
CA GLN A 45 0.74 6.68 -8.67
C GLN A 45 0.21 6.63 -7.22
N VAL A 46 1.11 6.63 -6.23
CA VAL A 46 0.72 6.55 -4.81
C VAL A 46 1.41 7.65 -4.03
N LYS A 47 0.60 8.50 -3.41
CA LYS A 47 1.06 9.52 -2.50
C LYS A 47 1.10 8.94 -1.09
N VAL A 48 2.28 8.89 -0.50
CA VAL A 48 2.44 8.52 0.90
C VAL A 48 2.52 9.79 1.75
N VAL A 49 1.53 9.97 2.62
CA VAL A 49 1.48 11.07 3.58
C VAL A 49 1.86 10.50 4.94
N SER A 50 2.93 10.99 5.55
CA SER A 50 3.27 10.64 6.93
C SER A 50 2.25 11.30 7.87
N GLY A 51 1.23 10.55 8.29
CA GLY A 51 0.31 10.96 9.34
C GLY A 51 0.96 10.92 10.72
N VAL A 52 0.26 11.43 11.73
CA VAL A 52 0.77 11.53 13.11
C VAL A 52 1.06 10.14 13.71
N ASP A 53 0.22 9.14 13.38
CA ASP A 53 0.33 7.78 13.93
C ASP A 53 0.80 6.72 12.93
N SER A 54 0.51 6.91 11.64
CA SER A 54 0.86 5.94 10.59
C SER A 54 0.91 6.60 9.21
N PRO A 55 1.77 6.10 8.30
CA PRO A 55 1.79 6.57 6.92
C PRO A 55 0.47 6.22 6.23
N LEU A 56 -0.14 7.20 5.59
CA LEU A 56 -1.33 7.05 4.76
C LEU A 56 -0.90 6.90 3.29
N TYR A 57 -1.38 5.87 2.64
CA TYR A 57 -1.19 5.62 1.21
C TYR A 57 -2.47 6.04 0.51
N SER A 58 -2.37 7.06 -0.35
CA SER A 58 -3.48 7.55 -1.16
C SER A 58 -3.15 7.35 -2.63
N TRP A 59 -4.10 6.84 -3.40
CA TRP A 59 -3.96 6.77 -4.85
C TRP A 59 -4.02 8.18 -5.44
N ILE A 60 -3.09 8.50 -6.34
CA ILE A 60 -3.08 9.74 -7.12
C ILE A 60 -3.30 9.39 -8.59
N GLU A 61 -4.34 9.96 -9.20
CA GLU A 61 -4.66 9.81 -10.62
C GLU A 61 -3.75 10.67 -11.51
#